data_AF-A0A022RUG6-F1
#
_entry.id   AF-A0A022RUG6-F1
#
_cell.length_a   1.000
_cell.length_b   1.000
_cell.length_c   1.000
_cell.angle_alpha   90.00
_cell.angle_beta   90.00
_cell.angle_gamma   90.00
#
_symmetry.space_group_name_H-M   'P 1'
#
loop_
_entity.id
_entity.type
_entity.pdbx_description
1 polymer ?
#
loop_
_entity_poly.entity_id
_entity_poly.type
_entity_poly.pdbx_seq_one_letter_code
_entity_poly.pdbx_strand_id
1 'polypeptide(L)'
;MYHKTSILFVSELRLGHVYFLDVLASLLSVSTLFIFTMMAVALLVRRYYVRGITPKKNLVKLAIFLLVIIASSMGTCACWGINPGGWVGYTVTIPVWFLGTLGITVLLPQERTPTVWGVPLVPWFPSLSIAINLFLMGSLGAKTFIRFGICTVVMLVYYVFCGLHATYDTAQQMNTESAKINREDDKEAKV
;
A
#
# COMPACT_ATOMS: atom_id res chain seq x y z
N MET A 1 40.33 11.02 33.19
CA MET A 1 39.00 11.64 33.13
C MET A 1 38.44 11.63 31.70
N TYR A 2 39.18 12.08 30.69
CA TYR A 2 38.78 12.11 29.27
C TYR A 2 38.30 10.77 28.67
N HIS A 3 38.96 9.65 29.00
CA HIS A 3 38.59 8.34 28.43
C HIS A 3 37.17 7.89 28.80
N LYS A 4 36.71 8.16 30.03
CA LYS A 4 35.34 7.82 30.46
C LYS A 4 34.29 8.68 29.76
N THR A 5 34.58 9.95 29.50
CA THR A 5 33.68 10.87 28.81
C THR A 5 33.50 10.49 27.33
N SER A 6 34.58 10.06 26.66
CA SER A 6 34.51 9.59 25.27
C SER A 6 33.67 8.32 25.11
N ILE A 7 33.79 7.36 26.05
CA ILE A 7 33.00 6.11 26.01
C ILE A 7 31.51 6.41 26.21
N LEU A 8 31.17 7.29 27.16
CA LEU A 8 29.79 7.72 27.41
C LEU A 8 29.15 8.40 26.19
N PHE A 9 29.90 9.28 25.51
CA PHE A 9 29.40 9.94 24.30
C PHE A 9 29.15 8.96 23.14
N VAL A 10 30.05 7.98 22.96
CA VAL A 10 29.89 6.93 21.95
C VAL A 10 28.69 6.02 22.26
N SER A 11 28.43 5.72 23.53
CA SER A 11 27.24 4.94 23.92
C SER A 11 25.94 5.68 23.68
N GLU A 12 25.85 6.97 24.01
CA GLU A 12 24.66 7.80 23.77
C GLU A 12 24.36 7.94 22.27
N LEU A 13 25.39 8.20 21.45
CA LEU A 13 25.26 8.24 19.99
C LEU A 13 24.78 6.91 19.41
N ARG A 14 25.31 5.78 19.89
CA ARG A 14 24.91 4.45 19.44
C ARG A 14 23.46 4.15 19.78
N LEU A 15 23.03 4.48 20.99
CA LEU A 15 21.64 4.33 21.40
C LEU A 15 20.73 5.17 20.51
N GLY A 16 21.02 6.46 20.34
CA GLY A 16 20.24 7.36 19.49
C GLY A 16 20.08 6.86 18.05
N HIS A 17 21.17 6.34 17.47
CA HIS A 17 21.12 5.76 16.11
C HIS A 17 20.26 4.49 16.04
N VAL A 18 20.36 3.59 17.02
CA VAL A 18 19.53 2.37 17.08
C VAL A 18 18.06 2.72 17.24
N TYR A 19 17.72 3.70 18.09
CA TYR A 19 16.36 4.19 18.22
C TYR A 19 15.82 4.78 16.91
N PHE A 20 16.63 5.56 16.19
CA PHE A 20 16.24 6.09 14.88
C PHE A 20 16.01 4.97 13.86
N LEU A 21 16.91 3.98 13.80
CA LEU A 21 16.79 2.83 12.89
C LEU A 21 15.55 1.98 13.20
N ASP A 22 15.24 1.75 14.48
CA ASP A 22 14.04 1.00 14.89
C ASP A 22 12.75 1.71 14.45
N VAL A 23 12.69 3.03 14.65
CA VAL A 23 11.56 3.85 14.22
C VAL A 23 11.45 3.83 12.69
N LEU A 24 12.56 4.03 11.97
CA LEU A 24 12.56 4.05 10.52
C LEU A 24 12.21 2.67 9.93
N ALA A 25 12.76 1.58 10.47
CA ALA A 25 12.45 0.22 10.04
C ALA A 25 10.98 -0.12 10.26
N SER A 26 10.41 0.30 11.40
CA SER A 26 8.98 0.14 11.68
C SER A 26 8.10 0.90 10.69
N LEU A 27 8.49 2.13 10.31
CA LEU A 27 7.78 2.92 9.30
C LEU A 27 7.90 2.31 7.89
N LEU A 28 9.09 1.85 7.49
CA LEU A 28 9.32 1.22 6.20
C LEU A 28 8.58 -0.12 6.08
N SER A 29 8.53 -0.90 7.16
CA SER A 29 7.77 -2.15 7.21
C SER A 29 6.28 -1.91 6.98
N VAL A 30 5.65 -0.98 7.71
CA VAL A 30 4.23 -0.62 7.49
C VAL A 30 3.99 -0.14 6.05
N SER A 31 4.89 0.71 5.53
CA SER A 31 4.77 1.27 4.18
C SER A 31 4.82 0.20 3.10
N THR A 32 5.76 -0.74 3.19
CA THR A 32 5.93 -1.81 2.20
C THR A 32 4.77 -2.80 2.25
N LEU A 33 4.29 -3.17 3.44
CA LEU A 33 3.08 -3.97 3.62
C LEU A 33 1.87 -3.29 2.99
N PHE A 34 1.72 -1.98 3.17
CA PHE A 34 0.65 -1.20 2.57
C PHE A 34 0.74 -1.14 1.04
N ILE A 35 1.93 -0.96 0.49
CA ILE A 35 2.13 -0.95 -0.96
C ILE A 35 1.83 -2.34 -1.55
N PHE A 36 2.26 -3.42 -0.91
CA PHE A 36 1.98 -4.77 -1.40
C PHE A 36 0.50 -5.12 -1.38
N THR A 37 -0.24 -4.68 -0.35
CA THR A 37 -1.70 -4.89 -0.29
C THR A 37 -2.40 -4.10 -1.39
N MET A 38 -2.05 -2.81 -1.58
CA MET A 38 -2.57 -1.97 -2.65
C MET A 38 -2.23 -2.53 -4.04
N MET A 39 -1.01 -3.03 -4.24
CA MET A 39 -0.58 -3.67 -5.50
C MET A 39 -1.40 -4.92 -5.78
N ALA A 40 -1.58 -5.81 -4.79
CA ALA A 40 -2.38 -7.01 -4.96
C ALA A 40 -3.86 -6.68 -5.27
N VAL A 41 -4.44 -5.67 -4.62
CA VAL A 41 -5.77 -5.16 -4.95
C VAL A 41 -5.81 -4.60 -6.38
N ALA A 42 -4.82 -3.80 -6.79
CA ALA A 42 -4.75 -3.24 -8.13
C ALA A 42 -4.64 -4.34 -9.21
N LEU A 43 -3.89 -5.41 -8.95
CA LEU A 43 -3.80 -6.57 -9.83
C LEU A 43 -5.13 -7.34 -9.91
N LEU A 44 -5.84 -7.52 -8.80
CA LEU A 44 -7.17 -8.11 -8.80
C LEU A 44 -8.16 -7.24 -9.59
N VAL A 45 -8.18 -5.93 -9.34
CA VAL A 45 -9.02 -4.99 -10.11
C VAL A 45 -8.66 -5.06 -11.58
N ARG A 46 -7.39 -5.00 -11.97
CA ARG A 46 -6.97 -5.07 -13.37
C ARG A 46 -7.34 -6.40 -14.04
N ARG A 47 -7.38 -7.51 -13.29
CA ARG A 47 -7.70 -8.83 -13.82
C ARG A 47 -9.21 -9.07 -13.93
N TYR A 48 -10.00 -8.59 -12.97
CA TYR A 48 -11.44 -8.79 -12.90
C TYR A 48 -12.26 -7.62 -13.48
N TYR A 49 -11.63 -6.47 -13.76
CA TYR A 49 -12.25 -5.31 -14.40
C TYR A 49 -11.91 -5.26 -15.89
N VAL A 50 -12.90 -5.56 -16.73
CA VAL A 50 -12.88 -5.16 -18.15
C VAL A 50 -13.79 -3.95 -18.32
N ARG A 51 -13.19 -2.83 -18.74
CA ARG A 51 -13.89 -1.57 -19.01
C ARG A 51 -14.88 -1.80 -20.16
N GLY A 52 -16.18 -1.89 -19.84
CA GLY A 52 -17.26 -1.90 -20.83
C GLY A 52 -18.19 -3.12 -20.85
N ILE A 53 -17.83 -4.25 -20.21
CA ILE A 53 -18.67 -5.49 -20.24
C ILE A 53 -19.04 -6.00 -18.84
N THR A 54 -18.22 -5.76 -17.81
CA THR A 54 -18.47 -6.30 -16.47
C THR A 54 -19.41 -5.39 -15.64
N PRO A 55 -20.51 -5.91 -15.06
CA PRO A 55 -21.40 -5.11 -14.22
C PRO A 55 -20.70 -4.65 -12.94
N LYS A 56 -20.83 -3.36 -12.60
CA LYS A 56 -20.24 -2.71 -11.40
C LYS A 56 -20.54 -3.47 -10.09
N LYS A 57 -21.65 -4.22 -10.06
CA LYS A 57 -22.10 -5.06 -8.94
C LYS A 57 -21.08 -6.16 -8.56
N ASN A 58 -20.35 -6.73 -9.52
CA ASN A 58 -19.39 -7.81 -9.26
C ASN A 58 -18.07 -7.29 -8.65
N LEU A 59 -17.64 -6.09 -9.04
CA LEU A 59 -16.48 -5.41 -8.46
C LEU A 59 -16.74 -5.01 -7.00
N VAL A 60 -17.93 -4.48 -6.73
CA VAL A 60 -18.34 -4.13 -5.37
C VAL A 60 -18.43 -5.39 -4.51
N LYS A 61 -18.94 -6.52 -5.02
CA LYS A 61 -18.88 -7.82 -4.32
C LYS A 61 -17.44 -8.24 -4.01
N LEU A 62 -16.51 -8.14 -4.95
CA LEU A 62 -15.09 -8.48 -4.73
C LEU A 62 -14.45 -7.54 -3.68
N ALA A 63 -14.75 -6.24 -3.74
CA ALA A 63 -14.29 -5.27 -2.76
C ALA A 63 -14.87 -5.55 -1.36
N ILE A 64 -16.15 -5.96 -1.26
CA ILE A 64 -16.78 -6.37 -0.01
C ILE A 64 -16.13 -7.63 0.55
N PHE A 65 -15.87 -8.66 -0.27
CA PHE A 65 -15.16 -9.86 0.19
C PHE A 65 -13.75 -9.55 0.70
N LEU A 66 -13.02 -8.67 0.02
CA LEU A 66 -11.73 -8.17 0.49
C LEU A 66 -11.88 -7.44 1.83
N LEU A 67 -12.85 -6.54 1.97
CA LEU A 67 -13.13 -5.85 3.23
C LEU A 67 -13.48 -6.79 4.37
N VAL A 68 -14.21 -7.87 4.10
CA VAL A 68 -14.54 -8.90 5.09
C VAL A 68 -13.29 -9.68 5.52
N ILE A 69 -12.41 -10.03 4.58
CA ILE A 69 -11.11 -10.66 4.90
C ILE A 69 -10.25 -9.70 5.75
N ILE A 70 -10.24 -8.42 5.39
CA ILE A 70 -9.55 -7.35 6.12
C ILE A 70 -10.06 -7.25 7.56
N ALA A 71 -11.38 -7.12 7.73
CA ALA A 71 -12.01 -7.00 9.04
C ALA A 71 -11.83 -8.26 9.89
N SER A 72 -11.90 -9.45 9.28
CA SER A 72 -11.67 -10.73 9.96
C SER A 72 -10.22 -10.88 10.43
N SER A 73 -9.24 -10.50 9.61
CA SER A 73 -7.83 -10.53 9.99
C SER A 73 -7.52 -9.55 11.13
N MET A 74 -8.06 -8.32 11.06
CA MET A 74 -7.92 -7.33 12.13
C MET A 74 -8.59 -7.79 13.43
N GLY A 75 -9.78 -8.39 13.33
CA GLY A 75 -10.49 -8.98 14.47
C GLY A 75 -9.74 -10.15 15.10
N THR A 76 -9.01 -10.94 14.30
CA THR A 76 -8.16 -12.03 14.79
C THR A 76 -6.97 -11.49 15.58
N CYS A 77 -6.27 -10.47 15.07
CA CYS A 77 -5.18 -9.82 15.80
C CYS A 77 -5.67 -9.20 17.11
N ALA A 78 -6.84 -8.56 17.09
CA ALA A 78 -7.46 -7.98 18.29
C ALA A 78 -7.86 -9.05 19.32
N CYS A 79 -8.42 -10.18 18.87
CA CYS A 79 -8.76 -11.30 19.76
C CYS A 79 -7.52 -11.96 20.38
N TRP A 80 -6.41 -12.05 19.64
CA TRP A 80 -5.15 -12.58 20.17
C TRP A 80 -4.63 -11.70 21.31
N GLY A 81 -4.70 -10.37 21.16
CA GLY A 81 -4.26 -9.44 22.20
C GLY A 81 -5.01 -9.57 23.54
N ILE A 82 -6.21 -10.16 23.54
CA ILE A 82 -7.05 -10.33 24.74
C ILE A 82 -6.78 -11.70 25.40
N ASN A 83 -6.44 -12.75 24.64
CA ASN A 83 -6.14 -14.07 25.20
C ASN A 83 -5.02 -14.80 24.43
N PRO A 84 -3.74 -14.66 24.84
CA PRO A 84 -2.57 -15.06 24.06
C PRO A 84 -2.38 -16.58 23.86
N GLY A 85 -3.17 -17.42 24.55
CA GLY A 85 -3.12 -18.89 24.44
C GLY A 85 -4.27 -19.52 23.64
N GLY A 86 -5.19 -18.72 23.08
CA GLY A 86 -6.36 -19.23 22.39
C GLY A 86 -6.08 -19.62 20.95
N TRP A 87 -6.09 -20.93 20.64
CA TRP A 87 -6.08 -21.46 19.26
C TRP A 87 -7.26 -20.98 18.39
N VAL A 88 -8.26 -20.36 19.03
CA VAL A 88 -9.51 -19.86 18.44
C VAL A 88 -9.26 -18.87 17.30
N GLY A 89 -8.26 -17.99 17.42
CA GLY A 89 -7.93 -17.03 16.37
C GLY A 89 -7.56 -17.73 15.06
N TYR A 90 -6.62 -18.66 15.11
CA TYR A 90 -6.19 -19.44 13.95
C TYR A 90 -7.33 -20.28 13.34
N THR A 91 -8.15 -20.90 14.18
CA THR A 91 -9.28 -21.71 13.70
C THR A 91 -10.36 -20.90 13.00
N VAL A 92 -10.43 -19.58 13.20
CA VAL A 92 -11.41 -18.71 12.52
C VAL A 92 -10.79 -18.07 11.28
N THR A 93 -9.53 -17.64 11.33
CA THR A 93 -8.88 -16.98 10.19
C THR A 93 -8.71 -17.90 8.99
N ILE A 94 -8.31 -19.16 9.21
CA ILE A 94 -8.06 -20.12 8.13
C ILE A 94 -9.34 -20.44 7.31
N PRO A 95 -10.48 -20.82 7.92
CA PRO A 95 -11.69 -21.09 7.16
C PRO A 95 -12.29 -19.80 6.55
N VAL A 96 -12.21 -18.66 7.22
CA VAL A 96 -12.71 -17.38 6.65
C VAL A 96 -11.87 -16.96 5.43
N TRP A 97 -10.55 -17.11 5.49
CA TRP A 97 -9.67 -16.86 4.35
C TRP A 97 -9.92 -17.85 3.21
N PHE A 98 -10.08 -19.13 3.54
CA PHE A 98 -10.37 -20.17 2.56
C PHE A 98 -11.73 -19.95 1.88
N LEU A 99 -12.78 -19.60 2.64
CA LEU A 99 -14.10 -19.24 2.13
C LEU A 99 -14.10 -17.96 1.30
N GLY A 100 -13.31 -16.95 1.69
CA GLY A 100 -13.15 -15.72 0.92
C GLY A 100 -12.46 -15.98 -0.43
N THR A 101 -11.40 -16.79 -0.42
CA THR A 101 -10.70 -17.20 -1.65
C THR A 101 -11.58 -18.08 -2.53
N LEU A 102 -12.29 -19.05 -1.94
CA LEU A 102 -13.28 -19.88 -2.65
C LEU A 102 -14.40 -19.04 -3.24
N GLY A 103 -14.92 -18.07 -2.50
CA GLY A 103 -15.96 -17.14 -2.96
C GLY A 103 -15.49 -16.34 -4.18
N ILE A 104 -14.24 -15.88 -4.19
CA ILE A 104 -13.67 -15.19 -5.36
C ILE A 104 -13.53 -16.14 -6.55
N THR A 105 -13.12 -17.40 -6.34
CA THR A 105 -12.98 -18.39 -7.42
C THR A 105 -14.30 -18.91 -7.98
N VAL A 106 -15.35 -18.99 -7.16
CA VAL A 106 -16.65 -19.58 -7.54
C VAL A 106 -17.63 -18.51 -8.04
N LEU A 107 -17.64 -17.31 -7.46
CA LEU A 107 -18.60 -16.26 -7.82
C LEU A 107 -18.14 -15.34 -8.97
N LEU A 108 -16.86 -15.31 -9.34
CA LEU A 108 -16.39 -14.48 -10.45
C LEU A 108 -16.15 -15.34 -11.71
N PRO A 109 -17.00 -15.24 -12.75
CA PRO A 109 -16.71 -15.82 -14.04
C PRO A 109 -15.41 -15.22 -14.59
N GLN A 110 -14.47 -16.09 -14.93
CA GLN A 110 -13.11 -15.74 -15.32
C GLN A 110 -13.08 -15.32 -16.80
N GLU A 111 -13.33 -14.04 -17.08
CA GLU A 111 -13.47 -13.50 -18.45
C GLU A 111 -12.14 -13.23 -19.19
N ARG A 112 -10.98 -13.36 -18.53
CA ARG A 112 -9.65 -13.14 -19.14
C ARG A 112 -8.76 -14.37 -18.94
N THR A 113 -8.56 -15.13 -20.00
CA THR A 113 -7.53 -16.18 -20.09
C THR A 113 -6.19 -15.55 -20.51
N PRO A 114 -5.18 -15.43 -19.61
CA PRO A 114 -3.87 -14.93 -20.01
C PRO A 114 -3.11 -16.01 -20.79
N THR A 115 -2.71 -15.70 -22.02
CA THR A 115 -2.09 -16.65 -22.98
C THR A 115 -0.58 -16.89 -22.77
N VAL A 116 0.11 -16.16 -21.88
CA VAL A 116 1.58 -16.20 -21.79
C VAL A 116 2.14 -16.61 -20.41
N TRP A 117 1.33 -16.54 -19.35
CA TRP A 117 1.75 -16.93 -17.98
C TRP A 117 0.61 -17.60 -17.21
N GLY A 118 0.17 -18.75 -17.72
CA GLY A 118 -0.90 -19.57 -17.13
C GLY A 118 -0.42 -20.34 -15.90
N VAL A 119 -0.12 -19.66 -14.80
CA VAL A 119 -0.02 -20.34 -13.51
C VAL A 119 -1.45 -20.58 -12.98
N PRO A 120 -1.86 -21.81 -12.68
CA PRO A 120 -3.23 -22.12 -12.24
C PRO A 120 -3.62 -21.52 -10.87
N LEU A 121 -2.68 -20.94 -10.13
CA LEU A 121 -2.85 -20.44 -8.76
C LEU A 121 -3.02 -18.91 -8.63
N VAL A 122 -3.21 -18.19 -9.75
CA VAL A 122 -3.13 -16.72 -9.78
C VAL A 122 -4.24 -15.96 -8.99
N PRO A 123 -5.35 -16.55 -8.49
CA PRO A 123 -6.17 -15.86 -7.47
C PRO A 123 -5.73 -16.15 -6.01
N TRP A 124 -5.04 -17.27 -5.78
CA TRP A 124 -4.59 -17.69 -4.45
C TRP A 124 -3.36 -16.92 -3.99
N PHE A 125 -2.42 -16.65 -4.90
CA PHE A 125 -1.20 -15.90 -4.56
C PHE A 125 -1.47 -14.43 -4.14
N PRO A 126 -2.26 -13.64 -4.90
CA PRO A 126 -2.58 -12.27 -4.51
C PRO A 126 -3.45 -12.20 -3.25
N SER A 127 -4.40 -13.13 -3.06
CA SER A 127 -5.23 -13.17 -1.85
C SER A 127 -4.46 -13.60 -0.61
N LEU A 128 -3.57 -14.59 -0.72
CA LEU A 128 -2.65 -14.99 0.35
C LEU A 128 -1.71 -13.83 0.72
N SER A 129 -1.19 -13.11 -0.27
CA SER A 129 -0.36 -11.91 -0.04
C SER A 129 -1.11 -10.83 0.74
N ILE A 130 -2.36 -10.54 0.37
CA ILE A 130 -3.20 -9.57 1.10
C ILE A 130 -3.42 -10.02 2.55
N ALA A 131 -3.76 -11.30 2.76
CA ALA A 131 -4.04 -11.84 4.09
C ALA A 131 -2.80 -11.78 5.00
N ILE A 132 -1.65 -12.24 4.52
CA ILE A 132 -0.39 -12.22 5.29
C ILE A 132 0.04 -10.78 5.58
N ASN A 133 0.01 -9.90 4.57
CA ASN A 133 0.44 -8.52 4.74
C ASN A 133 -0.46 -7.75 5.71
N LEU A 134 -1.77 -8.03 5.73
CA LEU A 134 -2.68 -7.42 6.69
C LEU A 134 -2.57 -8.00 8.09
N PHE A 135 -2.37 -9.31 8.22
CA PHE A 135 -2.14 -9.91 9.53
C PHE A 135 -0.88 -9.32 10.18
N LEU A 136 0.21 -9.23 9.40
CA LEU A 136 1.45 -8.58 9.80
C LEU A 136 1.17 -7.13 10.20
N MET A 137 0.52 -6.36 9.32
CA MET A 137 0.18 -4.97 9.59
C MET A 137 -0.65 -4.80 10.87
N GLY A 138 -1.67 -5.65 11.10
CA GLY A 138 -2.51 -5.63 12.30
C GLY A 138 -1.81 -6.11 13.57
N SER A 139 -0.71 -6.86 13.44
CA SER A 139 0.14 -7.27 14.56
C SER A 139 1.16 -6.20 14.95
N LEU A 140 1.34 -5.13 14.16
CA LEU A 140 2.20 -4.01 14.54
C LEU A 140 1.50 -3.15 15.61
N GLY A 141 2.27 -2.71 16.61
CA GLY A 141 1.75 -1.91 17.70
C GLY A 141 1.11 -0.59 17.23
N ALA A 142 0.00 -0.20 17.86
CA ALA A 142 -0.76 1.02 17.52
C ALA A 142 0.09 2.30 17.47
N LYS A 143 1.17 2.35 18.25
CA LYS A 143 2.14 3.45 18.27
C LYS A 143 2.81 3.66 16.89
N THR A 144 3.07 2.58 16.15
CA THR A 144 3.67 2.64 14.81
C THR A 144 2.67 3.18 13.79
N PHE A 145 1.40 2.80 13.90
CA PHE A 145 0.32 3.32 13.04
C PHE A 145 0.14 4.83 13.17
N ILE A 146 0.13 5.36 14.40
CA ILE A 146 0.00 6.80 14.64
C ILE A 146 1.16 7.55 14.00
N ARG A 147 2.40 7.05 14.19
CA ARG A 147 3.60 7.64 13.58
C ARG A 147 3.57 7.59 12.06
N PHE A 148 3.17 6.46 11.47
CA PHE A 148 3.02 6.29 10.03
C PHE A 148 1.96 7.24 9.44
N GLY A 149 0.81 7.38 10.11
CA GLY A 149 -0.26 8.28 9.70
C GLY A 149 0.19 9.74 9.68
N ILE A 150 0.81 10.21 10.77
CA ILE A 150 1.33 11.59 10.85
C ILE A 150 2.38 11.82 9.76
N CYS A 151 3.33 10.89 9.58
CA CYS A 151 4.37 11.00 8.55
C CYS A 151 3.78 11.06 7.13
N THR A 152 2.77 10.24 6.84
CA THR A 152 2.07 10.23 5.54
C THR A 152 1.33 11.53 5.30
N VAL A 153 0.65 12.08 6.30
CA VAL A 153 -0.04 13.39 6.19
C VAL A 153 0.98 14.51 5.95
N VAL A 154 2.09 14.53 6.67
CA VAL A 154 3.16 15.53 6.47
C VAL A 154 3.75 15.41 5.07
N MET A 155 4.05 14.19 4.59
CA MET A 155 4.53 13.97 3.22
C MET A 155 3.50 14.39 2.17
N LEU A 156 2.20 14.16 2.42
CA LEU A 156 1.14 14.57 1.52
C LEU A 156 1.00 16.10 1.48
N VAL A 157 1.04 16.77 2.63
CA VAL A 157 1.04 18.24 2.71
C VAL A 157 2.28 18.80 2.01
N TYR A 158 3.47 18.24 2.26
CA TYR A 158 4.69 18.62 1.55
C TYR A 158 4.56 18.42 0.03
N TYR A 159 4.02 17.29 -0.42
CA TYR A 159 3.79 17.02 -1.84
C TYR A 159 2.75 17.97 -2.45
N VAL A 160 1.69 18.32 -1.73
CA VAL A 160 0.68 19.27 -2.19
C VAL A 160 1.26 20.68 -2.27
N PHE A 161 2.05 21.11 -1.28
CA PHE A 161 2.60 22.48 -1.28
C PHE A 161 3.82 22.64 -2.19
N CYS A 162 4.74 21.67 -2.24
CA CYS A 162 5.94 21.73 -3.08
C CYS A 162 5.78 20.99 -4.41
N GLY A 163 5.18 19.81 -4.41
CA GLY A 163 5.02 18.97 -5.60
C GLY A 163 4.01 19.52 -6.61
N LEU A 164 2.87 20.05 -6.15
CA LEU A 164 1.96 20.77 -7.07
C LEU A 164 2.59 22.07 -7.55
N HIS A 165 3.36 22.80 -6.73
CA HIS A 165 4.01 24.03 -7.17
C HIS A 165 5.09 23.76 -8.22
N ALA A 166 5.91 22.72 -8.02
CA ALA A 166 6.90 22.28 -9.00
C ALA A 166 6.26 21.81 -10.32
N THR A 167 5.15 21.08 -10.24
CA THR A 167 4.41 20.62 -11.43
C THR A 167 3.72 21.78 -12.14
N TYR A 168 3.15 22.73 -11.39
CA TYR A 168 2.46 23.90 -11.91
C TYR A 168 3.41 24.86 -12.61
N ASP A 169 4.57 25.12 -12.00
CA ASP A 169 5.59 26.01 -12.58
C ASP A 169 6.18 25.39 -13.86
N THR A 170 6.46 24.09 -13.86
CA THR A 170 6.92 23.36 -15.06
C THR A 170 5.86 23.37 -16.18
N ALA A 171 4.58 23.16 -15.86
CA ALA A 171 3.50 23.18 -16.84
C ALA A 171 3.25 24.58 -17.42
N GLN A 172 3.49 25.64 -16.64
CA GLN A 172 3.33 27.02 -17.08
C GLN A 172 4.52 27.51 -17.91
N GLN A 173 5.74 27.05 -17.60
CA GLN A 173 6.92 27.25 -18.44
C GLN A 173 6.74 26.61 -19.83
N MET A 174 6.28 25.36 -19.87
CA MET A 174 6.05 24.64 -21.13
C MET A 174 4.98 25.31 -22.01
N ASN A 175 3.91 25.85 -21.40
CA ASN A 175 2.91 26.66 -22.12
C ASN A 175 3.46 28.00 -22.63
N THR A 176 4.31 28.66 -21.83
CA THR A 176 4.89 29.96 -22.19
C THR A 176 5.91 29.84 -23.32
N GLU A 177 6.73 28.78 -23.32
CA GLU A 177 7.69 28.49 -24.40
C GLU A 177 6.97 28.13 -25.70
N SER A 178 5.94 27.27 -25.64
CA SER A 178 5.11 26.93 -26.80
C SER A 178 4.41 28.15 -27.40
N ALA A 179 4.03 29.14 -26.57
CA ALA A 179 3.44 30.40 -27.02
C ALA A 179 4.47 31.43 -27.54
N LYS A 180 5.77 31.23 -27.29
CA LYS A 180 6.85 32.06 -27.85
C LYS A 180 7.27 31.52 -29.23
N ILE A 181 7.45 30.21 -29.34
CA ILE A 181 7.80 29.52 -30.60
C ILE A 181 6.74 29.82 -31.68
N ASN A 182 5.45 29.61 -31.37
CA ASN A 182 4.36 29.92 -32.31
C ASN A 182 4.31 31.40 -32.75
N ARG A 183 4.86 32.33 -31.96
CA ARG A 183 4.91 33.76 -32.33
C ARG A 183 6.16 34.12 -33.14
N GLU A 184 7.22 33.32 -33.09
CA GLU A 184 8.40 33.48 -33.91
C GLU A 184 8.17 32.91 -35.32
N ASP A 185 7.55 31.72 -35.42
CA ASP A 185 7.11 31.14 -36.69
C ASP A 185 6.16 32.06 -37.48
N ASP A 186 5.20 32.71 -36.81
CA ASP A 186 4.25 33.65 -37.46
C ASP A 186 4.91 34.97 -37.90
N LYS A 187 6.06 35.32 -37.31
CA LYS A 187 6.85 36.48 -37.74
C LYS A 187 7.74 36.15 -38.93
N GLU A 188 8.37 34.98 -38.95
CA GLU A 188 9.20 34.55 -40.07
C GLU A 188 8.38 34.25 -41.33
N ALA A 189 7.14 33.76 -41.19
CA ALA A 189 6.23 33.54 -42.32
C ALA A 189 5.73 34.82 -43.01
N LYS A 190 5.97 36.00 -42.40
CA LYS A 190 5.46 37.30 -42.87
C LYS A 190 6.55 38.24 -43.42
N VAL A 191 7.82 37.80 -43.43
CA VAL A 191 8.97 38.50 -44.03
C VAL A 191 9.28 37.87 -45.39
#